data_AF-A0A0K8R416-F1
#
_entry.id   AF-A0A0K8R416-F1
#
_cell.length_a   1.000
_cell.length_b   1.000
_cell.length_c   1.000
_cell.angle_alpha   90.00
_cell.angle_beta   90.00
_cell.angle_gamma   90.00
#
_symmetry.space_group_name_H-M   'P 1'
#
loop_
_entity.id
_entity.type
_entity.pdbx_description
1 polymer ?
#
loop_
_entity_poly.entity_id
_entity_poly.type
_entity_poly.pdbx_seq_one_letter_code
_entity_poly.pdbx_strand_id
1 'polypeptide(L)'
;MISTRVLLVFATLALACIAGGNTGLPHGCRPISEDSFKNRGQTATGRPPRLADALGRICETRLHKPEQNMTCIGDAGVGAPNCRMCCVCRGNDGNIQYNGTNLPNNFPCGPNKKCNRSGVCAVRK
;
A
#
# COMPACT_ATOMS: atom_id res chain seq x y z
N MET A 1 -30.53 12.47 37.65
CA MET A 1 -29.40 11.51 37.75
C MET A 1 -29.35 10.73 36.46
N ILE A 2 -28.33 10.97 35.62
CA ILE A 2 -28.14 10.21 34.39
C ILE A 2 -27.73 8.79 34.77
N SER A 3 -28.48 7.80 34.30
CA SER A 3 -28.27 6.39 34.62
C SER A 3 -26.88 5.97 34.18
N THR A 4 -26.05 5.54 35.14
CA THR A 4 -24.68 5.02 34.92
C THR A 4 -24.62 3.89 33.90
N ARG A 5 -25.75 3.20 33.67
CA ARG A 5 -25.87 2.18 32.63
C ARG A 5 -25.77 2.75 31.22
N VAL A 6 -26.30 3.95 30.98
CA VAL A 6 -26.23 4.61 29.68
C VAL A 6 -24.79 5.02 29.37
N LEU A 7 -24.08 5.59 30.35
CA LEU A 7 -22.67 5.97 30.21
C LEU A 7 -21.76 4.79 29.86
N LEU A 8 -22.00 3.62 30.47
CA LEU A 8 -21.20 2.42 30.20
C LEU A 8 -21.43 1.86 28.79
N VAL A 9 -22.65 1.93 28.25
CA VAL A 9 -22.95 1.50 26.88
C VAL A 9 -22.26 2.38 25.84
N PHE A 10 -22.21 3.70 26.08
CA PHE A 10 -21.45 4.60 25.18
C PHE A 10 -19.94 4.34 25.25
N ALA A 11 -19.40 4.03 26.43
CA ALA A 11 -17.99 3.72 26.60
C ALA A 11 -17.56 2.43 25.87
N THR A 12 -18.41 1.40 25.86
CA THR A 12 -18.12 0.15 25.13
C THR A 12 -18.24 0.32 23.61
N LEU A 13 -19.19 1.13 23.12
CA LEU A 13 -19.26 1.48 21.70
C LEU A 13 -18.02 2.24 21.23
N ALA A 14 -17.48 3.16 22.05
CA ALA A 14 -16.26 3.89 21.72
C ALA A 14 -15.03 2.96 21.63
N LEU A 15 -14.92 1.98 22.52
CA LEU A 15 -13.83 0.98 22.50
C LEU A 15 -13.90 0.03 21.29
N ALA A 16 -15.11 -0.32 20.83
CA ALA A 16 -15.29 -1.17 19.65
C ALA A 16 -14.83 -0.48 18.34
N CYS A 17 -14.81 0.86 18.30
CA CYS A 17 -14.32 1.61 17.13
C CYS A 17 -12.79 1.68 17.04
N ILE A 18 -12.04 1.29 18.08
CA ILE A 18 -10.56 1.38 18.10
C ILE A 18 -9.92 0.08 17.56
N ALA A 19 -10.65 -1.04 17.54
CA ALA A 19 -10.11 -2.36 17.20
C ALA A 19 -10.14 -2.73 15.69
N GLY A 20 -10.48 -1.79 14.80
CA GLY A 20 -10.68 -2.09 13.38
C GLY A 20 -10.33 -0.94 12.45
N GLY A 21 -9.30 -0.16 12.78
CA GLY A 21 -8.82 0.95 11.98
C GLY A 21 -8.16 0.50 10.67
N ASN A 22 -8.92 -0.06 9.75
CA ASN A 22 -8.53 -0.25 8.34
C ASN A 22 -8.64 1.08 7.55
N THR A 23 -8.62 2.23 8.24
CA THR A 23 -8.90 3.58 7.72
C THR A 23 -7.81 4.15 6.79
N GLY A 24 -6.75 3.39 6.51
CA GLY A 24 -5.62 3.87 5.70
C GLY A 24 -5.55 3.33 4.28
N LEU A 25 -6.41 2.40 3.85
CA LEU A 25 -6.19 1.68 2.59
C LEU A 25 -6.69 2.49 1.38
N PRO A 26 -5.80 2.97 0.49
CA PRO A 26 -6.21 3.73 -0.68
C PRO A 26 -7.06 2.86 -1.62
N HIS A 27 -7.98 3.50 -2.36
CA HIS A 27 -8.79 2.81 -3.36
C HIS A 27 -7.91 2.02 -4.34
N GLY A 28 -8.16 0.71 -4.46
CA GLY A 28 -7.40 -0.19 -5.32
C GLY A 28 -6.20 -0.86 -4.65
N CYS A 29 -5.90 -0.54 -3.38
CA CYS A 29 -4.90 -1.23 -2.58
C CYS A 29 -5.53 -2.40 -1.83
N ARG A 30 -4.76 -3.48 -1.68
CA ARG A 30 -5.12 -4.62 -0.85
C ARG A 30 -4.30 -4.57 0.45
N PRO A 31 -4.86 -5.03 1.57
CA PRO A 31 -4.09 -5.14 2.81
C PRO A 31 -2.95 -6.12 2.59
N ILE A 32 -1.74 -5.72 2.97
CA ILE A 32 -0.55 -6.57 2.93
C ILE A 32 -0.24 -7.00 4.36
N SER A 33 -0.08 -8.30 4.59
CA SER A 33 0.30 -8.82 5.92
C SER A 33 1.71 -8.36 6.29
N GLU A 34 1.94 -8.10 7.58
CA GLU A 34 3.26 -7.83 8.17
C GLU A 34 4.33 -8.85 7.77
N ASP A 35 3.94 -10.12 7.58
CA ASP A 35 4.84 -11.21 7.21
C ASP A 35 5.38 -11.05 5.79
N SER A 36 4.72 -10.26 4.94
CA SER A 36 5.20 -9.94 3.59
C SER A 36 6.51 -9.16 3.62
N PHE A 37 6.78 -8.43 4.71
CA PHE A 37 8.05 -7.74 4.93
C PHE A 37 9.14 -8.68 5.43
N LYS A 38 8.80 -9.72 6.20
CA LYS A 38 9.75 -10.75 6.66
C LYS A 38 10.24 -11.62 5.49
N ASN A 39 9.35 -11.84 4.52
CA ASN A 39 9.59 -12.68 3.34
C ASN A 39 10.14 -11.91 2.13
N ARG A 40 10.74 -10.72 2.32
CA ARG A 40 11.43 -9.98 1.25
C ARG A 40 12.64 -10.81 0.78
N GLY A 41 12.42 -11.66 -0.22
CA GLY A 41 13.39 -12.69 -0.64
C GLY A 41 12.83 -14.10 -0.80
N GLN A 42 11.71 -14.44 -0.15
CA GLN A 42 11.24 -15.81 0.00
C GLN A 42 9.71 -15.88 -0.10
N THR A 43 9.18 -15.80 -1.31
CA THR A 43 7.89 -16.46 -1.58
C THR A 43 8.11 -17.97 -1.59
N ALA A 44 7.05 -18.77 -1.43
CA ALA A 44 7.08 -20.24 -1.57
C ALA A 44 7.62 -20.74 -2.93
N THR A 45 7.95 -19.81 -3.83
CA THR A 45 8.67 -19.96 -5.10
C THR A 45 10.00 -19.18 -5.12
N GLY A 46 10.76 -19.15 -4.01
CA GLY A 46 12.20 -18.87 -3.95
C GLY A 46 12.75 -17.55 -4.53
N ARG A 47 11.91 -16.62 -5.00
CA ARG A 47 12.36 -15.34 -5.54
C ARG A 47 11.26 -14.30 -5.33
N PRO A 48 11.52 -13.16 -4.64
CA PRO A 48 10.58 -12.07 -4.67
C PRO A 48 10.42 -11.69 -6.14
N PRO A 49 9.18 -11.59 -6.67
CA PRO A 49 9.01 -11.26 -8.06
C PRO A 49 9.72 -9.92 -8.27
N ARG A 50 10.73 -9.89 -9.15
CA ARG A 50 11.59 -8.71 -9.43
C ARG A 50 10.80 -7.39 -9.54
N LEU A 51 9.53 -7.51 -9.92
CA LEU A 51 8.54 -6.44 -9.98
C LEU A 51 8.20 -5.82 -8.62
N ALA A 52 7.86 -6.60 -7.59
CA ALA A 52 7.44 -6.06 -6.29
C ALA A 52 8.58 -5.30 -5.59
N ASP A 53 9.81 -5.81 -5.70
CA ASP A 53 11.00 -5.11 -5.20
C ASP A 53 11.33 -3.87 -6.03
N ALA A 54 11.21 -3.92 -7.36
CA ALA A 54 11.43 -2.76 -8.22
C ALA A 54 10.40 -1.66 -7.94
N LEU A 55 9.12 -2.02 -7.79
CA LEU A 55 8.07 -1.09 -7.40
C LEU A 55 8.27 -0.60 -5.95
N GLY A 56 8.74 -1.46 -5.05
CA GLY A 56 9.13 -1.12 -3.69
C GLY A 56 10.22 -0.05 -3.62
N ARG A 57 11.26 -0.16 -4.44
CA ARG A 57 12.30 0.89 -4.55
C ARG A 57 11.76 2.21 -5.10
N ILE A 58 10.82 2.15 -6.05
CA ILE A 58 10.12 3.35 -6.55
C ILE A 58 9.32 4.00 -5.42
N CYS A 59 8.62 3.19 -4.61
CA CYS A 59 7.91 3.67 -3.42
C CYS A 59 8.88 4.32 -2.42
N GLU A 60 9.98 3.65 -2.07
CA GLU A 60 11.01 4.18 -1.18
C GLU A 60 11.53 5.53 -1.69
N THR A 61 11.81 5.66 -2.99
CA THR A 61 12.31 6.91 -3.60
C THR A 61 11.25 8.02 -3.56
N ARG A 62 9.99 7.71 -3.87
CA ARG A 62 8.92 8.72 -3.94
C ARG A 62 8.41 9.15 -2.58
N LEU A 63 8.46 8.25 -1.61
CA LEU A 63 8.02 8.51 -0.24
C LEU A 63 9.19 8.91 0.65
N HIS A 64 10.43 8.87 0.15
CA HIS A 64 11.66 9.10 0.90
C HIS A 64 11.55 10.37 1.74
N LYS A 65 11.63 10.19 3.05
CA LYS A 65 11.94 11.25 4.00
C LYS A 65 13.36 10.96 4.48
N PRO A 66 14.30 11.91 4.33
CA PRO A 66 15.72 11.67 4.61
C PRO A 66 16.02 11.22 6.06
N GLU A 67 15.10 11.46 6.99
CA GLU A 67 15.24 11.06 8.40
C GLU A 67 14.67 9.67 8.73
N GLN A 68 14.02 8.99 7.79
CA GLN A 68 13.35 7.71 8.05
C GLN A 68 13.87 6.60 7.15
N ASN A 69 14.66 5.70 7.75
CA ASN A 69 14.88 4.38 7.17
C ASN A 69 13.51 3.68 7.09
N MET A 70 13.01 3.51 5.87
CA MET A 70 11.76 2.79 5.62
C MET A 70 11.98 1.72 4.57
N THR A 71 11.28 0.61 4.73
CA THR A 71 11.24 -0.46 3.74
C THR A 71 9.89 -0.46 3.08
N CYS A 72 9.82 -0.38 1.76
CA CYS A 72 8.56 -0.39 1.04
C CYS A 72 8.39 -1.57 0.10
N ILE A 73 7.14 -1.99 -0.04
CA ILE A 73 6.65 -2.96 -1.02
C ILE A 73 5.71 -2.22 -1.96
N GLY A 74 5.88 -2.42 -3.26
CA GLY A 74 4.96 -1.90 -4.27
C GLY A 74 4.07 -3.00 -4.84
N ASP A 75 2.75 -2.77 -4.87
CA ASP A 75 1.77 -3.62 -5.56
C ASP A 75 1.03 -2.83 -6.62
N ALA A 76 1.10 -3.28 -7.88
CA ALA A 76 0.30 -2.72 -8.97
C ALA A 76 -1.14 -3.27 -8.96
N GLY A 77 -1.32 -4.51 -8.51
CA GLY A 77 -2.61 -5.19 -8.33
C GLY A 77 -3.68 -4.86 -9.38
N VAL A 78 -4.87 -4.53 -8.89
CA VAL A 78 -6.02 -4.08 -9.70
C VAL A 78 -5.88 -2.65 -10.21
N GLY A 79 -4.86 -1.91 -9.74
CA GLY A 79 -4.57 -0.53 -10.16
C GLY A 79 -3.82 -0.44 -11.50
N ALA A 80 -3.21 -1.53 -11.96
CA ALA A 80 -2.39 -1.56 -13.19
C ALA A 80 -3.09 -1.01 -14.45
N PRO A 81 -4.36 -1.35 -14.74
CA PRO A 81 -5.09 -0.80 -15.90
C PRO A 81 -5.26 0.71 -15.86
N ASN A 82 -5.29 1.29 -14.66
CA ASN A 82 -5.43 2.73 -14.42
C ASN A 82 -4.08 3.40 -14.12
N CYS A 83 -2.97 2.70 -14.35
CA CYS A 83 -1.63 3.20 -14.06
C CYS A 83 -1.44 3.67 -12.62
N ARG A 84 -2.10 2.99 -11.68
CA ARG A 84 -1.96 3.19 -10.24
C ARG A 84 -1.29 1.99 -9.59
N MET A 85 -0.50 2.27 -8.56
CA MET A 85 0.08 1.27 -7.68
C MET A 85 -0.03 1.72 -6.23
N CYS A 86 0.09 0.75 -5.35
CA CYS A 86 0.04 0.91 -3.91
C CYS A 86 1.43 0.69 -3.34
N CYS A 87 1.84 1.63 -2.50
CA CYS A 87 3.05 1.56 -1.72
C CYS A 87 2.67 1.22 -0.29
N VAL A 88 3.31 0.18 0.25
CA VAL A 88 3.17 -0.20 1.66
C VAL A 88 4.55 -0.10 2.28
N CYS A 89 4.76 0.87 3.15
CA CYS A 89 6.05 1.18 3.75
C CYS A 89 6.00 0.89 5.24
N ARG A 90 7.03 0.23 5.76
CA ARG A 90 7.28 0.08 7.18
C ARG A 90 8.35 1.09 7.60
N GLY A 91 7.99 1.98 8.52
CA GLY A 91 8.92 2.90 9.16
C GLY A 91 9.75 2.23 10.27
N ASN A 92 10.74 2.96 10.78
CA ASN A 92 11.58 2.50 11.90
C ASN A 92 10.80 2.27 13.21
N ASP A 93 9.69 2.96 13.39
CA ASP A 93 8.74 2.80 14.49
C ASP A 93 7.90 1.51 14.38
N GLY A 94 8.09 0.73 13.30
CA GLY A 94 7.33 -0.48 13.01
C GLY A 94 5.96 -0.20 12.39
N ASN A 95 5.54 1.07 12.31
CA ASN A 95 4.24 1.43 11.76
C ASN A 95 4.20 1.20 10.24
N ILE A 96 3.09 0.65 9.78
CA ILE A 96 2.83 0.40 8.36
C ILE A 96 1.99 1.54 7.80
N GLN A 97 2.50 2.16 6.74
CA GLN A 97 1.83 3.23 6.01
C GLN A 97 1.48 2.77 4.61
N TYR A 98 0.26 3.07 4.19
CA TYR A 98 -0.24 2.82 2.84
C TYR A 98 -0.33 4.13 2.08
N ASN A 99 0.16 4.14 0.83
CA ASN A 99 0.03 5.29 -0.06
C ASN A 99 -0.25 4.85 -1.50
N GLY A 100 -1.16 5.55 -2.17
CA GLY A 100 -1.44 5.34 -3.59
C GLY A 100 -0.56 6.26 -4.45
N THR A 101 0.08 5.73 -5.50
CA THR A 101 0.87 6.52 -6.44
C THR A 101 0.71 6.02 -7.87
N ASN A 102 1.24 6.78 -8.84
CA ASN A 102 1.18 6.40 -10.25
C ASN A 102 2.27 5.35 -10.56
N LEU A 103 1.94 4.38 -11.42
CA LEU A 103 2.92 3.47 -11.98
C LEU A 103 3.97 4.22 -12.81
N PRO A 104 5.18 3.67 -12.95
CA PRO A 104 6.23 4.29 -13.76
C PRO A 104 5.85 4.33 -15.24
N ASN A 105 6.46 5.26 -15.97
CA ASN A 105 6.31 5.34 -17.42
C ASN A 105 6.70 4.01 -18.08
N ASN A 106 6.02 3.65 -19.16
CA ASN A 106 6.22 2.42 -19.94
C ASN A 106 5.84 1.12 -19.18
N PHE A 107 5.18 1.21 -18.02
CA PHE A 107 4.62 0.05 -17.32
C PHE A 107 3.42 -0.53 -18.10
N PRO A 108 3.31 -1.86 -18.27
CA PRO A 108 2.19 -2.47 -19.00
C PRO A 108 0.87 -2.29 -18.24
N CYS A 109 -0.13 -1.71 -18.91
CA CYS A 109 -1.47 -1.50 -18.33
C CYS A 109 -2.59 -2.17 -19.17
N GLY A 110 -2.22 -2.88 -20.23
CA GLY A 110 -3.15 -3.65 -21.06
C GLY A 110 -2.48 -4.12 -22.36
N PRO A 111 -3.20 -4.88 -23.20
CA PRO A 111 -2.69 -5.32 -24.50
C PRO A 111 -2.27 -4.12 -25.35
N ASN A 112 -1.00 -4.08 -25.76
CA ASN A 112 -0.39 -2.98 -26.53
C ASN A 112 -0.50 -1.58 -25.89
N LYS A 113 -0.78 -1.50 -24.58
CA LYS A 113 -0.94 -0.26 -23.84
C LYS A 113 0.04 -0.16 -22.68
N LYS A 114 0.53 1.06 -22.44
CA LYS A 114 1.47 1.34 -21.36
C LYS A 114 1.15 2.66 -20.67
N CYS A 115 1.58 2.78 -19.43
CA CYS A 115 1.47 4.00 -18.66
C CYS A 115 2.36 5.08 -19.24
N ASN A 116 1.82 6.28 -19.42
CA ASN A 116 2.59 7.47 -19.78
C ASN A 116 3.03 8.25 -18.53
N ARG A 117 3.78 9.35 -18.73
CA ARG A 117 4.24 10.22 -17.63
C ARG A 117 3.10 10.91 -16.86
N SER A 118 1.93 11.07 -17.48
CA SER A 118 0.74 11.64 -16.85
C SER A 118 -0.04 10.61 -16.01
N GLY A 119 0.42 9.35 -15.95
CA GLY A 119 -0.28 8.28 -15.22
C GLY A 119 -1.53 7.78 -15.95
N VAL A 120 -1.57 7.88 -17.28
CA VAL A 120 -2.67 7.40 -18.11
C VAL A 120 -2.24 6.19 -18.91
N CYS A 121 -3.10 5.18 -18.99
CA CYS A 121 -2.90 4.00 -19.83
C CYS A 121 -3.20 4.36 -21.30
N ALA A 122 -2.17 4.40 -22.14
CA ALA A 122 -2.29 4.80 -23.54
C ALA A 122 -1.67 3.75 -24.47
N VAL A 123 -2.13 3.71 -25.73
CA VAL A 123 -1.50 2.90 -26.78
C VAL A 123 -0.09 3.40 -26.98
N ARG A 124 0.87 2.46 -27.07
CA ARG A 124 2.24 2.80 -27.40
C ARG A 124 2.28 3.22 -28.89
N LYS A 125 2.52 4.52 -29.14
CA LYS A 125 2.92 4.99 -30.48
C LYS A 125 4.30 4.45 -30.84
#